data_AF-A0A935P301-F1
#
_entry.id   AF-A0A935P301-F1
#
_cell.length_a   1.000
_cell.length_b   1.000
_cell.length_c   1.000
_cell.angle_alpha   90.00
_cell.angle_beta   90.00
_cell.angle_gamma   90.00
#
_symmetry.space_group_name_H-M   'P 1'
#
loop_
_entity.id
_entity.type
_entity.pdbx_description
1 polymer ?
#
loop_
_entity_poly.entity_id
_entity_poly.type
_entity_poly.pdbx_seq_one_letter_code
_entity_poly.pdbx_strand_id
1 'polypeptide(L)'
;MIRSLPLLLLLALLGAPTLAHAELSKKVIAAFKGQIVISDGDLPDAADEQQTIAAIKKAKLQTITGEKNAEEVTTWSFRYTAFLSKAAPTSLKMAFYTNDKKKKYVADQRLDGVDPKSPVLAGEVLITEDDGLSKGQSYLIKLVASAGNKETVLAQTTLTVQ
;
A
#
# COMPACT_ATOMS: atom_id res chain seq x y z
N MET A 1 -27.18 47.37 31.00
CA MET A 1 -26.92 46.01 31.55
C MET A 1 -26.34 45.16 30.44
N ILE A 2 -25.02 44.92 30.49
CA ILE A 2 -24.26 44.17 29.49
C ILE A 2 -24.38 42.69 29.86
N ARG A 3 -25.00 41.87 29.02
CA ARG A 3 -25.04 40.42 29.18
C ARG A 3 -23.98 39.80 28.29
N SER A 4 -22.86 39.46 28.93
CA SER A 4 -21.78 38.64 28.38
C SER A 4 -22.30 37.27 27.97
N LEU A 5 -22.12 36.89 26.71
CA LEU A 5 -22.32 35.53 26.23
C LEU A 5 -20.93 34.89 26.00
N PRO A 6 -20.65 33.70 26.53
CA PRO A 6 -19.32 33.12 26.49
C PRO A 6 -18.98 32.61 25.08
N LEU A 7 -17.79 32.97 24.61
CA LEU A 7 -17.15 32.45 23.41
C LEU A 7 -16.81 30.96 23.64
N LEU A 8 -17.61 30.05 23.06
CA LEU A 8 -17.27 28.64 22.98
C LEU A 8 -16.17 28.46 21.93
N LEU A 9 -14.93 28.35 22.40
CA LEU A 9 -13.78 27.95 21.59
C LEU A 9 -13.89 26.45 21.31
N LEU A 10 -14.48 26.08 20.17
CA LEU A 10 -14.50 24.70 19.69
C LEU A 10 -13.10 24.35 19.15
N LEU A 11 -12.25 23.78 20.01
CA LEU A 11 -10.94 23.27 19.60
C LEU A 11 -11.18 21.97 18.80
N ALA A 12 -11.23 22.07 17.48
CA ALA A 12 -11.21 20.90 16.61
C ALA A 12 -9.84 20.22 16.77
N LEU A 13 -9.78 19.14 17.56
CA LEU A 13 -8.64 18.22 17.53
C LEU A 13 -8.56 17.65 16.10
N LEU A 14 -7.64 18.18 15.31
CA LEU A 14 -7.12 17.50 14.13
C LEU A 14 -6.38 16.26 14.66
N GLY A 15 -7.11 15.15 14.76
CA GLY A 15 -6.50 13.84 14.92
C GLY A 15 -5.57 13.62 13.75
N ALA A 16 -4.25 13.62 13.99
CA ALA A 16 -3.31 13.06 13.05
C ALA A 16 -3.76 11.62 12.74
N PRO A 17 -3.69 11.13 11.49
CA PRO A 17 -3.97 9.74 11.21
C PRO A 17 -2.95 8.90 11.97
N THR A 18 -3.34 8.41 13.13
CA THR A 18 -2.62 7.33 13.79
C THR A 18 -2.78 6.15 12.86
N LEU A 19 -1.71 5.78 12.15
CA LEU A 19 -1.62 4.51 11.45
C LEU A 19 -1.63 3.41 12.53
N ALA A 20 -2.83 3.06 13.02
CA ALA A 20 -3.03 2.01 13.98
C ALA A 20 -2.77 0.67 13.26
N HIS A 21 -1.50 0.28 13.22
CA HIS A 21 -1.15 -1.09 12.90
C HIS A 21 -1.38 -1.89 14.19
N ALA A 22 -2.33 -2.81 14.19
CA ALA A 22 -2.25 -3.92 15.13
C ALA A 22 -0.83 -4.51 14.98
N GLU A 23 -0.07 -4.64 16.08
CA GLU A 23 1.27 -5.23 16.02
C GLU A 23 1.15 -6.66 15.49
N LEU A 24 1.37 -6.83 14.18
CA LEU A 24 1.30 -8.14 13.55
C LEU A 24 2.34 -9.05 14.19
N SER A 25 1.91 -10.26 14.56
CA SER A 25 2.83 -11.22 15.16
C SER A 25 3.97 -11.57 14.19
N LYS A 26 5.12 -11.94 14.73
CA LYS A 26 6.27 -12.40 13.93
C LYS A 26 5.91 -13.57 13.00
N LYS A 27 4.97 -14.44 13.40
CA LYS A 27 4.53 -15.57 12.55
C LYS A 27 3.65 -15.10 11.40
N VAL A 28 2.75 -14.13 11.64
CA VAL A 28 1.96 -13.51 10.57
C VAL A 28 2.88 -12.82 9.57
N ILE A 29 3.84 -12.02 10.05
CA ILE A 29 4.85 -11.36 9.21
C ILE A 29 5.64 -12.38 8.38
N ALA A 30 6.08 -13.48 9.01
CA ALA A 30 6.82 -14.53 8.32
C ALA A 30 5.99 -15.22 7.22
N ALA A 31 4.68 -15.40 7.42
CA ALA A 31 3.79 -16.05 6.45
C ALA A 31 3.64 -15.25 5.15
N PHE A 32 3.79 -13.93 5.21
CA PHE A 32 3.68 -13.04 4.04
C PHE A 32 5.02 -12.46 3.59
N LYS A 33 6.14 -12.84 4.22
CA LYS A 33 7.46 -12.30 3.93
C LYS A 33 7.79 -12.28 2.43
N GLY A 34 8.14 -11.10 1.93
CA GLY A 34 8.41 -10.84 0.51
C GLY A 34 7.17 -10.60 -0.35
N GLN A 35 5.98 -10.50 0.25
CA GLN A 35 4.73 -10.26 -0.47
C GLN A 35 4.17 -8.87 -0.19
N ILE A 36 3.49 -8.32 -1.19
CA ILE A 36 2.58 -7.19 -1.01
C ILE A 36 1.17 -7.77 -0.94
N VAL A 37 0.43 -7.41 0.10
CA VAL A 37 -1.02 -7.65 0.20
C VAL A 37 -1.73 -6.37 -0.19
N ILE A 38 -2.71 -6.47 -1.07
CA ILE A 38 -3.58 -5.36 -1.47
C ILE A 38 -4.95 -5.65 -0.86
N SER A 39 -5.59 -4.65 -0.27
CA SER A 39 -6.87 -4.79 0.45
C SER A 39 -7.69 -3.50 0.37
N ASP A 40 -9.00 -3.61 0.59
CA ASP A 40 -9.93 -2.45 0.64
C ASP A 40 -9.79 -1.63 1.93
N GLY A 41 -8.99 -2.09 2.90
CA GLY A 41 -8.81 -1.45 4.19
C GLY A 41 -7.61 -2.01 4.95
N ASP A 42 -7.58 -1.78 6.25
CA ASP A 42 -6.57 -2.34 7.13
C ASP A 42 -6.58 -3.87 7.10
N LEU A 43 -5.43 -4.48 7.38
CA LEU A 43 -5.34 -5.93 7.43
C LEU A 43 -6.23 -6.46 8.57
N PRO A 44 -7.05 -7.49 8.31
CA PRO A 44 -7.89 -8.06 9.34
C PRO A 44 -7.03 -8.70 10.43
N ASP A 45 -7.46 -8.53 11.67
CA ASP A 45 -6.94 -9.27 12.82
C ASP A 45 -7.99 -10.26 13.33
N ALA A 46 -7.54 -11.36 13.91
CA ALA A 46 -8.38 -12.46 14.37
C ALA A 46 -7.90 -12.99 15.72
N ALA A 47 -8.61 -13.99 16.26
CA ALA A 47 -8.34 -14.51 17.59
C ALA A 47 -6.94 -15.14 17.75
N ASP A 48 -6.37 -15.66 16.66
CA ASP A 48 -5.04 -16.27 16.66
C ASP A 48 -4.31 -16.06 15.32
N GLU A 49 -3.00 -16.34 15.32
CA GLU A 49 -2.11 -16.13 14.18
C GLU A 49 -2.54 -16.91 12.92
N GLN A 50 -3.08 -18.11 13.07
CA GLN A 50 -3.51 -18.95 11.95
C GLN A 50 -4.79 -18.37 11.31
N GLN A 51 -5.73 -17.93 12.14
CA GLN A 51 -6.94 -17.25 11.69
C GLN A 51 -6.61 -15.90 11.06
N THR A 52 -5.67 -15.13 11.60
CA THR A 52 -5.21 -13.86 11.02
C THR A 52 -4.60 -14.08 9.65
N ILE A 53 -3.73 -15.10 9.49
CA ILE A 53 -3.16 -15.46 8.17
C ILE A 53 -4.27 -15.84 7.19
N ALA A 54 -5.25 -16.63 7.61
CA ALA A 54 -6.38 -17.03 6.75
C ALA A 54 -7.24 -15.83 6.36
N ALA A 55 -7.53 -14.93 7.31
CA ALA A 55 -8.28 -13.71 7.07
C ALA A 55 -7.56 -12.77 6.10
N ILE A 56 -6.26 -12.54 6.27
CA ILE A 56 -5.45 -11.72 5.35
C ILE A 56 -5.46 -12.33 3.94
N LYS A 57 -5.30 -13.66 3.81
CA LYS A 57 -5.36 -14.34 2.50
C LYS A 57 -6.71 -14.16 1.83
N LYS A 58 -7.80 -14.17 2.59
CA LYS A 58 -9.16 -13.98 2.08
C LYS A 58 -9.43 -12.52 1.69
N ALA A 59 -8.90 -11.56 2.45
CA ALA A 59 -9.04 -10.13 2.19
C ALA A 59 -8.13 -9.63 1.06
N LYS A 60 -7.10 -10.41 0.68
CA LYS A 60 -6.18 -10.06 -0.40
C LYS A 60 -6.93 -9.92 -1.73
N LEU A 61 -6.92 -8.72 -2.27
CA LEU A 61 -7.40 -8.42 -3.60
C LEU A 61 -6.39 -8.86 -4.66
N GLN A 62 -6.93 -9.40 -5.74
CA GLN A 62 -6.19 -9.68 -6.97
C GLN A 62 -6.60 -8.76 -8.11
N THR A 63 -7.69 -8.01 -7.92
CA THR A 63 -8.26 -7.10 -8.89
C THR A 63 -8.71 -5.83 -8.17
N ILE A 64 -8.49 -4.67 -8.78
CA ILE A 64 -9.03 -3.38 -8.34
C ILE A 64 -9.78 -2.72 -9.49
N THR A 65 -10.81 -1.94 -9.17
CA THR A 65 -11.60 -1.22 -10.16
C THR A 65 -11.19 0.23 -10.16
N GLY A 66 -10.97 0.79 -11.35
CA GLY A 66 -10.66 2.19 -11.56
C GLY A 66 -11.93 3.02 -11.66
N GLU A 67 -11.82 4.25 -11.22
CA GLU A 67 -12.87 5.25 -11.30
C GLU A 67 -12.41 6.41 -12.17
N LYS A 68 -13.33 7.01 -12.93
CA LYS A 68 -13.01 8.22 -13.68
C LYS A 68 -12.87 9.39 -12.72
N ASN A 69 -11.78 10.14 -12.84
CA ASN A 69 -11.60 11.39 -12.11
C ASN A 69 -12.34 12.55 -12.82
N ALA A 70 -12.20 13.77 -12.29
CA ALA A 70 -12.85 14.97 -12.84
C ALA A 70 -12.42 15.31 -14.28
N GLU A 71 -11.30 14.75 -14.76
CA GLU A 71 -10.74 14.92 -16.09
C GLU A 71 -11.08 13.73 -17.01
N GLU A 72 -12.00 12.86 -16.61
CA GLU A 72 -12.41 11.64 -17.33
C GLU A 72 -11.30 10.59 -17.49
N VAL A 73 -10.18 10.72 -16.77
CA VAL A 73 -9.06 9.77 -16.77
C VAL A 73 -9.32 8.68 -15.73
N THR A 74 -9.12 7.41 -16.13
CA THR A 74 -9.26 6.27 -15.22
C THR A 74 -8.17 6.31 -14.15
N THR A 75 -8.57 6.29 -12.89
CA THR A 75 -7.68 6.32 -11.72
C THR A 75 -7.90 5.07 -10.89
N TRP A 76 -6.83 4.40 -10.53
CA TRP A 76 -6.81 3.26 -9.63
C TRP A 76 -6.19 3.65 -8.31
N SER A 77 -6.95 3.47 -7.23
CA SER A 77 -6.47 3.64 -5.86
C SER A 77 -6.54 2.33 -5.12
N PHE A 78 -5.51 2.03 -4.33
CA PHE A 78 -5.52 0.84 -3.47
C PHE A 78 -4.62 0.98 -2.26
N ARG A 79 -5.05 0.38 -1.15
CA ARG A 79 -4.18 0.15 0.01
C ARG A 79 -3.29 -1.05 -0.21
N TYR A 80 -2.07 -0.94 0.28
CA TYR A 80 -1.13 -2.04 0.31
C TYR A 80 -0.54 -2.23 1.70
N THR A 81 -0.15 -3.47 2.00
CA THR A 81 0.75 -3.82 3.09
C THR A 81 1.85 -4.71 2.54
N ALA A 82 3.07 -4.19 2.52
CA ALA A 82 4.28 -4.86 2.07
C ALA A 82 5.02 -5.50 3.25
N PHE A 83 5.14 -6.82 3.23
CA PHE A 83 5.92 -7.60 4.18
C PHE A 83 7.33 -7.78 3.62
N LEU A 84 8.31 -7.09 4.19
CA LEU A 84 9.62 -7.00 3.59
C LEU A 84 10.42 -8.29 3.77
N SER A 85 11.06 -8.76 2.71
CA SER A 85 11.96 -9.92 2.76
C SER A 85 13.26 -9.66 3.53
N LYS A 86 13.63 -8.38 3.69
CA LYS A 86 14.83 -7.89 4.40
C LYS A 86 14.64 -6.40 4.75
N ALA A 87 15.53 -5.84 5.55
CA ALA A 87 15.53 -4.42 5.90
C ALA A 87 15.54 -3.52 4.64
N ALA A 88 14.81 -2.41 4.72
CA ALA A 88 14.73 -1.42 3.66
C ALA A 88 15.61 -0.20 3.97
N PRO A 89 16.13 0.51 2.95
CA PRO A 89 16.57 1.90 3.11
C PRO A 89 15.37 2.83 3.36
N THR A 90 15.66 4.09 3.67
CA THR A 90 14.65 5.14 3.90
C THR A 90 13.91 5.59 2.63
N SER A 91 14.39 5.18 1.46
CA SER A 91 13.82 5.53 0.16
C SER A 91 13.65 4.29 -0.70
N LEU A 92 12.43 4.06 -1.17
CA LEU A 92 12.01 2.95 -2.00
C LEU A 92 11.23 3.46 -3.20
N LYS A 93 10.95 2.57 -4.14
CA LYS A 93 9.94 2.79 -5.17
C LYS A 93 9.01 1.59 -5.30
N MET A 94 7.74 1.86 -5.56
CA MET A 94 6.75 0.88 -5.97
C MET A 94 6.68 0.92 -7.49
N ALA A 95 7.31 -0.07 -8.13
CA ALA A 95 7.44 -0.14 -9.57
C ALA A 95 6.44 -1.14 -10.17
N PHE A 96 5.81 -0.71 -11.25
CA PHE A 96 4.81 -1.44 -12.01
C PHE A 96 5.46 -2.00 -13.27
N TYR A 97 5.30 -3.30 -13.47
CA TYR A 97 5.76 -3.99 -14.67
C TYR A 97 4.59 -4.74 -15.30
N THR A 98 4.59 -4.91 -16.62
CA THR A 98 3.64 -5.82 -17.27
C THR A 98 3.80 -7.23 -16.69
N ASN A 99 2.70 -7.96 -16.51
CA ASN A 99 2.73 -9.36 -16.04
C ASN A 99 2.87 -10.35 -17.22
N ASP A 100 3.71 -10.03 -18.19
CA ASP A 100 4.06 -10.89 -19.31
C ASP A 100 5.49 -11.42 -19.17
N LYS A 101 5.97 -12.19 -20.15
CA LYS A 101 7.34 -12.75 -20.14
C LYS A 101 8.44 -11.68 -20.15
N LYS A 102 8.18 -10.51 -20.75
CA LYS A 102 9.14 -9.41 -20.90
C LYS A 102 9.22 -8.54 -19.64
N LYS A 103 8.15 -8.52 -18.82
CA LYS A 103 8.07 -7.72 -17.58
C LYS A 103 8.53 -6.28 -17.83
N LYS A 104 7.92 -5.62 -18.82
CA LYS A 104 8.29 -4.27 -19.21
C LYS A 104 7.94 -3.31 -18.09
N TYR A 105 8.86 -2.43 -17.72
CA TYR A 105 8.57 -1.33 -16.79
C TYR A 105 7.50 -0.40 -17.37
N VAL A 106 6.59 0.05 -16.52
CA VAL A 106 5.45 0.91 -16.88
C VAL A 106 5.57 2.24 -16.16
N ALA A 107 5.52 2.20 -14.84
CA ALA A 107 5.57 3.38 -13.97
C ALA A 107 6.19 3.03 -12.62
N ASP A 108 6.48 4.04 -11.81
CA ASP A 108 6.72 3.86 -10.39
C ASP A 108 6.25 5.04 -9.56
N GLN A 109 5.99 4.75 -8.28
CA GLN A 109 5.75 5.75 -7.26
C GLN A 109 6.88 5.68 -6.23
N ARG A 110 7.51 6.82 -5.94
CA ARG A 110 8.56 6.92 -4.93
C ARG A 110 7.96 6.93 -3.51
N LEU A 111 8.63 6.25 -2.59
CA LEU A 111 8.30 6.24 -1.17
C LEU A 111 9.52 6.68 -0.38
N ASP A 112 9.42 7.84 0.27
CA ASP A 112 10.47 8.38 1.13
C ASP A 112 10.03 8.35 2.59
N GLY A 113 11.00 8.43 3.52
CA GLY A 113 10.71 8.43 4.96
C GLY A 113 10.36 7.05 5.53
N VAL A 114 10.70 5.97 4.80
CA VAL A 114 10.52 4.59 5.27
C VAL A 114 11.36 4.36 6.53
N ASP A 115 10.76 3.79 7.58
CA ASP A 115 11.52 3.31 8.74
C ASP A 115 12.33 2.05 8.35
N PRO A 116 13.68 2.12 8.34
CA PRO A 116 14.52 0.98 7.97
C PRO A 116 14.38 -0.23 8.88
N LYS A 117 13.86 -0.03 10.11
CA LYS A 117 13.67 -1.08 11.10
C LYS A 117 12.32 -1.78 10.98
N SER A 118 11.37 -1.20 10.24
CA SER A 118 10.05 -1.80 10.11
C SER A 118 10.09 -2.98 9.12
N PRO A 119 9.66 -4.19 9.54
CA PRO A 119 9.53 -5.33 8.64
C PRO A 119 8.26 -5.28 7.78
N VAL A 120 7.36 -4.33 8.05
CA VAL A 120 6.06 -4.16 7.38
C VAL A 120 5.85 -2.69 7.04
N LEU A 121 5.45 -2.42 5.80
CA LEU A 121 5.11 -1.07 5.35
C LEU A 121 3.69 -1.07 4.81
N ALA A 122 2.85 -0.14 5.25
CA ALA A 122 1.54 0.07 4.67
C ALA A 122 1.41 1.47 4.09
N GLY A 123 0.52 1.62 3.12
CA GLY A 123 0.25 2.90 2.49
C GLY A 123 -0.83 2.78 1.43
N GLU A 124 -1.03 3.87 0.71
CA GLU A 124 -1.96 3.98 -0.40
C GLU A 124 -1.20 4.35 -1.66
N VAL A 125 -1.62 3.76 -2.77
CA VAL A 125 -1.16 4.10 -4.11
C VAL A 125 -2.32 4.74 -4.83
N LEU A 126 -2.02 5.80 -5.57
CA LEU A 126 -2.89 6.35 -6.59
C LEU A 126 -2.09 6.36 -7.90
N ILE A 127 -2.66 5.75 -8.93
CA ILE A 127 -2.05 5.65 -10.25
C ILE A 127 -3.12 5.77 -11.32
N THR A 128 -2.79 6.40 -12.44
CA THR A 128 -3.74 6.76 -13.49
C THR A 128 -3.43 6.03 -14.80
N GLU A 129 -4.37 6.10 -15.73
CA GLU A 129 -4.16 5.63 -17.10
C GLU A 129 -3.03 6.38 -17.81
N ASP A 130 -2.83 7.67 -17.49
CA ASP A 130 -1.75 8.50 -18.05
C ASP A 130 -0.35 8.03 -17.60
N ASP A 131 -0.25 7.34 -16.46
CA ASP A 131 0.98 6.69 -16.01
C ASP A 131 1.32 5.42 -16.84
N GLY A 132 0.44 5.05 -17.78
CA GLY A 132 0.65 3.93 -18.72
C GLY A 132 0.01 2.61 -18.27
N LEU A 133 -0.82 2.64 -17.23
CA LEU A 133 -1.66 1.49 -16.88
C LEU A 133 -2.85 1.42 -17.83
N SER A 134 -3.37 0.22 -18.06
CA SER A 134 -4.49 -0.03 -18.96
C SER A 134 -5.47 -0.99 -18.33
N LYS A 135 -6.74 -0.63 -18.43
CA LYS A 135 -7.86 -1.45 -17.94
C LYS A 135 -7.81 -2.88 -18.50
N GLY A 136 -8.15 -3.85 -17.66
CA GLY A 136 -8.14 -5.27 -17.95
C GLY A 136 -6.76 -5.93 -17.93
N GLN A 137 -5.68 -5.18 -17.66
CA GLN A 137 -4.32 -5.72 -17.64
C GLN A 137 -3.87 -6.14 -16.24
N SER A 138 -3.02 -7.16 -16.21
CA SER A 138 -2.34 -7.64 -15.00
C SER A 138 -0.92 -7.08 -14.93
N TYR A 139 -0.55 -6.56 -13.77
CA TYR A 139 0.74 -5.97 -13.48
C TYR A 139 1.46 -6.72 -12.36
N LEU A 140 2.78 -6.88 -12.53
CA LEU A 140 3.70 -7.28 -11.48
C LEU A 140 4.16 -6.01 -10.75
N ILE A 141 3.71 -5.85 -9.51
CA ILE A 141 4.06 -4.72 -8.65
C ILE A 141 5.20 -5.14 -7.75
N LYS A 142 6.26 -4.35 -7.70
CA LYS A 142 7.44 -4.60 -6.87
C LYS A 142 7.74 -3.40 -6.00
N LEU A 143 7.95 -3.65 -4.73
CA LEU A 143 8.61 -2.70 -3.85
C LEU A 143 10.12 -2.91 -3.93
N VAL A 144 10.84 -1.90 -4.40
CA VAL A 144 12.25 -1.99 -4.78
C VAL A 144 13.07 -0.99 -3.98
N ALA A 145 14.19 -1.47 -3.44
CA ALA A 145 15.29 -0.62 -2.98
C ALA A 145 16.31 -0.48 -4.11
N SER A 146 16.73 0.76 -4.38
CA SER A 146 17.77 1.06 -5.35
C SER A 146 19.04 1.50 -4.64
N ALA A 147 20.16 0.86 -4.96
CA ALA A 147 21.49 1.26 -4.51
C ALA A 147 22.40 1.37 -5.74
N GLY A 148 22.59 2.60 -6.24
CA GLY A 148 23.21 2.83 -7.54
C GLY A 148 22.44 2.12 -8.66
N ASN A 149 23.15 1.32 -9.47
CA ASN A 149 22.54 0.57 -10.59
C ASN A 149 21.89 -0.77 -10.17
N LYS A 150 21.91 -1.10 -8.88
CA LYS A 150 21.36 -2.37 -8.39
C LYS A 150 19.98 -2.16 -7.78
N GLU A 151 19.00 -2.85 -8.36
CA GLU A 151 17.66 -2.96 -7.80
C GLU A 151 17.54 -4.23 -6.95
N THR A 152 16.97 -4.08 -5.76
CA THR A 152 16.66 -5.18 -4.86
C THR A 152 15.16 -5.20 -4.61
N VAL A 153 14.48 -6.25 -5.05
CA VAL A 153 13.07 -6.47 -4.73
C VAL A 153 12.96 -6.87 -3.26
N LEU A 154 12.15 -6.12 -2.52
CA LEU A 154 11.88 -6.35 -1.10
C LEU A 154 10.56 -7.08 -0.88
N ALA A 155 9.55 -6.74 -1.67
CA ALA A 155 8.25 -7.39 -1.70
C ALA A 155 7.63 -7.27 -3.09
N GLN A 156 6.72 -8.18 -3.46
CA GLN A 156 6.01 -8.10 -4.73
C GLN A 156 4.59 -8.69 -4.66
N THR A 157 3.75 -8.33 -5.63
CA THR A 157 2.46 -8.96 -5.87
C THR A 157 2.07 -8.85 -7.35
N THR A 158 1.01 -9.55 -7.72
CA THR A 158 0.35 -9.38 -9.01
C THR A 158 -1.02 -8.77 -8.76
N LEU A 159 -1.39 -7.77 -9.57
CA LEU A 159 -2.66 -7.08 -9.48
C LEU A 159 -3.24 -6.86 -10.88
N THR A 160 -4.52 -7.15 -11.05
CA THR A 160 -5.27 -6.80 -12.26
C THR A 160 -6.01 -5.49 -12.01
N VAL A 161 -5.96 -4.58 -12.98
CA VAL A 161 -6.71 -3.32 -12.91
C VAL A 161 -7.90 -3.40 -13.86
N GLN A 162 -9.08 -2.98 -13.43
CA GLN A 162 -10.36 -3.03 -14.15
C GLN A 162 -11.00 -1.65 -14.27
#